data_AF-A0A554JFU3-F1
#
_entry.id   AF-A0A554JFU3-F1
#
_cell.length_a   1.000
_cell.length_b   1.000
_cell.length_c   1.000
_cell.angle_alpha   90.00
_cell.angle_beta   90.00
_cell.angle_gamma   90.00
#
_symmetry.space_group_name_H-M   'P 1'
#
loop_
_entity.id
_entity.type
_entity.pdbx_description
1 polymer ?
#
loop_
_entity_poly.entity_id
_entity_poly.type
_entity_poly.pdbx_seq_one_letter_code
_entity_poly.pdbx_strand_id
1 'polypeptide(L)'
;MKNKGFTLIELLVVIAIIGILASVVLASLNTARTKAQKVAFKSDVKGQYAKLVNNCDSGTVAAPADTTITDWGTITSTCSTDNTNFAIGATSLKITGCTATLNQSGATFVAACD
;
A
#
# COMPACT_ATOMS: atom_id res chain seq x y z
N MET A 1 2.99 -33.29 -50.34
CA MET A 1 3.49 -32.22 -49.44
C MET A 1 3.95 -32.89 -48.15
N LYS A 2 5.22 -32.72 -47.75
CA LYS A 2 5.77 -33.41 -46.56
C LYS A 2 5.47 -32.56 -45.32
N ASN A 3 4.54 -33.03 -44.50
CA ASN A 3 4.28 -32.44 -43.19
C ASN A 3 5.51 -32.65 -42.31
N LYS A 4 6.20 -31.57 -41.94
CA LYS A 4 7.24 -31.61 -40.91
C LYS A 4 6.54 -31.70 -39.56
N GLY A 5 6.66 -32.84 -38.89
CA GLY A 5 6.19 -33.00 -37.51
C GLY A 5 7.14 -32.29 -36.55
N PHE A 6 6.60 -31.73 -35.47
CA PHE A 6 7.36 -31.23 -34.34
C PHE A 6 7.94 -32.42 -33.56
N THR A 7 9.21 -32.38 -33.19
CA THR A 7 9.82 -33.43 -32.37
C THR A 7 9.48 -33.23 -30.90
N LEU A 8 9.40 -34.33 -30.15
CA LEU A 8 9.16 -34.28 -28.70
C LEU A 8 10.26 -33.52 -27.95
N ILE A 9 11.50 -33.57 -28.44
CA ILE A 9 12.63 -32.86 -27.82
C ILE A 9 12.54 -31.34 -28.00
N GLU A 10 12.05 -30.88 -29.16
CA GLU A 10 11.80 -29.44 -29.37
C GLU A 10 10.72 -28.93 -28.42
N LEU A 11 9.65 -29.69 -28.22
CA LEU A 11 8.60 -29.32 -27.27
C LEU A 11 9.11 -29.33 -25.82
N LEU A 12 9.95 -30.31 -25.46
CA LEU A 12 10.53 -30.44 -24.13
C LEU A 12 11.47 -29.27 -23.79
N VAL A 13 12.31 -28.84 -24.74
CA VAL A 13 13.23 -27.73 -24.48
C VAL A 13 12.49 -26.40 -24.31
N VAL A 14 11.39 -26.19 -25.03
CA VAL A 14 10.59 -24.96 -24.95
C VAL A 14 9.94 -24.82 -23.58
N ILE A 15 9.30 -25.88 -23.07
CA ILE A 15 8.70 -25.82 -21.73
C ILE A 15 9.75 -25.63 -20.64
N ALA A 16 10.96 -26.17 -20.83
CA ALA A 16 12.08 -25.97 -19.92
C ALA A 16 12.51 -24.50 -19.87
N ILE A 17 12.67 -23.84 -21.03
CA ILE A 17 13.05 -22.42 -21.11
C ILE A 17 11.93 -21.52 -20.55
N ILE A 18 10.66 -21.77 -20.89
CA ILE A 18 9.52 -21.01 -20.35
C ILE A 18 9.48 -21.13 -18.83
N GLY A 19 9.73 -22.32 -18.28
CA GLY A 19 9.78 -22.55 -16.82
C GLY A 19 10.85 -21.69 -16.13
N ILE A 20 12.06 -21.61 -16.71
CA ILE A 20 13.15 -20.78 -16.18
C ILE A 20 12.75 -19.30 -16.21
N LEU A 21 12.27 -18.80 -17.35
CA LEU A 21 11.89 -17.40 -17.50
C LEU A 21 10.71 -17.02 -16.60
N ALA A 22 9.71 -17.90 -16.45
CA ALA A 22 8.54 -17.67 -15.61
C ALA A 22 8.92 -17.53 -14.12
N SER A 23 9.91 -18.31 -13.64
CA SER A 23 10.37 -18.24 -12.25
C SER A 23 10.96 -16.88 -11.88
N VAL A 24 11.78 -16.29 -12.76
CA VAL A 24 12.40 -14.97 -12.57
C VAL A 24 11.35 -13.86 -12.58
N VAL A 25 10.40 -13.94 -13.53
CA VAL A 25 9.30 -12.96 -13.62
C VAL A 25 8.43 -13.00 -12.38
N LEU A 26 8.08 -14.19 -11.88
CA LEU A 26 7.22 -14.33 -10.70
C LEU A 26 7.87 -13.72 -9.44
N ALA A 27 9.17 -13.95 -9.25
CA ALA A 27 9.91 -13.33 -8.14
C ALA A 27 9.87 -11.79 -8.22
N SER A 28 10.10 -11.23 -9.41
CA SER A 28 10.05 -9.77 -9.61
C SER A 28 8.66 -9.17 -9.38
N LEU A 29 7.60 -9.89 -9.79
CA LEU A 29 6.22 -9.44 -9.65
C LEU A 29 5.78 -9.39 -8.19
N ASN A 30 6.21 -10.35 -7.37
CA ASN A 30 5.86 -10.38 -5.96
C ASN A 30 6.40 -9.14 -5.23
N THR A 31 7.68 -8.81 -5.45
CA THR A 31 8.30 -7.59 -4.88
C THR A 31 7.61 -6.32 -5.38
N ALA A 32 7.29 -6.25 -6.68
CA ALA A 32 6.61 -5.09 -7.27
C ALA A 32 5.22 -4.89 -6.65
N ARG A 33 4.47 -5.97 -6.43
CA ARG A 33 3.13 -5.92 -5.82
C ARG A 33 3.17 -5.41 -4.38
N THR A 34 4.10 -5.91 -3.57
CA THR A 34 4.28 -5.43 -2.19
C THR A 34 4.64 -3.94 -2.16
N LYS A 35 5.54 -3.50 -3.06
CA LYS A 35 5.89 -2.08 -3.17
C LYS A 35 4.70 -1.21 -3.58
N ALA A 36 3.90 -1.67 -4.54
CA ALA A 36 2.68 -0.98 -4.97
C ALA A 36 1.67 -0.83 -3.81
N GLN A 37 1.48 -1.88 -3.00
CA GLN A 37 0.61 -1.83 -1.82
C GLN A 37 1.09 -0.81 -0.77
N LYS A 38 2.40 -0.74 -0.51
CA LYS A 38 3.00 0.27 0.38
C LYS A 38 2.76 1.70 -0.13
N VAL A 39 2.94 1.91 -1.44
CA VAL A 39 2.69 3.22 -2.08
C VAL A 39 1.21 3.59 -2.01
N ALA A 40 0.31 2.65 -2.27
CA ALA A 40 -1.13 2.89 -2.18
C ALA A 40 -1.55 3.33 -0.76
N PHE A 41 -1.10 2.61 0.27
CA PHE A 41 -1.33 3.01 1.67
C PHE A 41 -0.76 4.40 1.98
N LYS A 42 0.49 4.67 1.59
CA LYS A 42 1.13 5.99 1.77
C LYS A 42 0.33 7.11 1.07
N SER A 43 -0.23 6.82 -0.11
CA SER A 43 -1.06 7.76 -0.87
C SER A 43 -2.41 8.01 -0.20
N ASP A 44 -3.10 6.97 0.26
CA ASP A 44 -4.39 7.08 0.95
C ASP A 44 -4.27 7.95 2.21
N VAL A 45 -3.26 7.64 3.03
CA VAL A 45 -2.94 8.37 4.26
C VAL A 45 -2.66 9.85 3.96
N LYS A 46 -1.75 10.14 3.01
CA LYS A 46 -1.42 11.53 2.63
C LYS A 46 -2.61 12.26 2.00
N GLY A 47 -3.47 11.56 1.26
CA GLY A 47 -4.65 12.14 0.63
C GLY A 47 -5.69 12.68 1.61
N GLN A 48 -5.72 12.18 2.85
CA GLN A 48 -6.64 12.67 3.88
C GLN A 48 -6.10 13.89 4.63
N TYR A 49 -4.82 14.23 4.49
CA TYR A 49 -4.18 15.28 5.28
C TYR A 49 -4.92 16.62 5.22
N ALA A 50 -5.20 17.14 4.02
CA ALA A 50 -5.87 18.43 3.85
C ALA A 50 -7.27 18.46 4.48
N LYS A 51 -8.02 17.35 4.39
CA LYS A 51 -9.35 17.25 4.98
C LYS A 51 -9.27 17.24 6.50
N LEU A 52 -8.31 16.52 7.07
CA LEU A 52 -8.12 16.43 8.52
C LEU A 52 -7.69 17.77 9.12
N VAL A 53 -6.80 18.50 8.45
CA VAL A 53 -6.41 19.86 8.86
C VAL A 53 -7.61 20.81 8.83
N ASN A 54 -8.38 20.84 7.73
CA ASN A 54 -9.55 21.72 7.63
C ASN A 54 -10.65 21.39 8.67
N ASN A 55 -10.87 20.09 8.91
CA ASN A 55 -11.78 19.62 9.95
C ASN A 55 -11.28 20.01 11.34
N CYS A 56 -9.96 19.99 11.51
CA CYS A 56 -9.35 20.45 12.74
C CYS A 56 -9.57 21.94 12.96
N ASP A 57 -9.40 22.77 11.93
CA ASP A 57 -9.72 24.21 11.98
C ASP A 57 -11.21 24.50 12.23
N SER A 58 -12.09 23.51 12.10
CA SER A 58 -13.52 23.61 12.42
C SER A 58 -13.86 23.08 13.82
N GLY A 59 -12.86 22.61 14.59
CA GLY A 59 -13.02 22.12 15.96
C GLY A 59 -13.54 20.68 16.08
N THR A 60 -13.69 19.94 14.97
CA THR A 60 -14.15 18.55 15.00
C THR A 60 -13.36 17.70 14.03
N VAL A 61 -12.62 16.73 14.54
CA VAL A 61 -11.92 15.73 13.71
C VAL A 61 -12.66 14.41 13.82
N ALA A 62 -12.99 13.84 12.66
CA ALA A 62 -13.48 12.48 12.52
C ALA A 62 -12.44 11.68 11.76
N ALA A 63 -12.26 10.42 12.16
CA ALA A 63 -11.45 9.48 11.40
C ALA A 63 -12.07 9.29 10.01
N PRO A 64 -11.27 9.26 8.93
CA PRO A 64 -11.77 8.88 7.63
C PRO A 64 -12.37 7.48 7.67
N ALA A 65 -13.30 7.18 6.76
CA ALA A 65 -13.83 5.83 6.64
C ALA A 65 -12.73 4.85 6.23
N ASP A 66 -12.79 3.64 6.78
CA ASP A 66 -11.90 2.55 6.39
C ASP A 66 -12.04 2.23 4.91
N THR A 67 -10.93 1.78 4.34
CA THR A 67 -10.84 1.35 2.96
C THR A 67 -10.38 -0.11 2.91
N THR A 68 -10.27 -0.68 1.72
CA THR A 68 -9.72 -2.04 1.58
C THR A 68 -8.20 -2.12 1.81
N ILE A 69 -7.54 -0.96 1.99
CA ILE A 69 -6.08 -0.82 2.12
C ILE A 69 -5.69 -0.26 3.49
N THR A 70 -6.52 0.61 4.05
CA THR A 70 -6.25 1.42 5.25
C THR A 70 -7.38 1.26 6.25
N ASP A 71 -7.03 0.88 7.48
CA ASP A 71 -7.86 0.88 8.68
C ASP A 71 -7.49 2.10 9.53
N TRP A 72 -8.44 3.00 9.73
CA TRP A 72 -8.27 4.23 10.49
C TRP A 72 -8.59 3.98 11.95
N GLY A 73 -7.54 3.96 12.76
CA GLY A 73 -7.64 3.71 14.20
C GLY A 73 -8.16 4.90 14.99
N THR A 74 -8.09 4.77 16.31
CA THR A 74 -8.61 5.75 17.24
C THR A 74 -7.88 7.09 17.16
N ILE A 75 -8.64 8.18 17.16
CA ILE A 75 -8.13 9.54 17.29
C ILE A 75 -7.50 9.68 18.68
N THR A 76 -6.21 9.96 18.73
CA THR A 76 -5.43 10.01 19.97
C THR A 76 -5.37 11.41 20.57
N SER A 77 -5.55 12.43 19.73
CA SER A 77 -5.79 13.80 20.17
C SER A 77 -6.73 14.50 19.19
N THR A 78 -7.72 15.18 19.76
CA THR A 78 -8.63 16.05 19.04
C THR A 78 -8.14 17.48 19.14
N CYS A 79 -8.52 18.29 18.16
CA CYS A 79 -8.26 19.72 18.07
C CYS A 79 -8.56 20.37 19.40
N SER A 80 -7.48 20.67 20.14
CA SER A 80 -7.57 21.29 21.45
C SER A 80 -8.19 22.68 21.31
N THR A 81 -8.35 23.40 22.42
CA THR A 81 -8.85 24.78 22.45
C THR A 81 -8.17 25.75 21.48
N ASP A 82 -7.00 25.39 20.95
CA ASP A 82 -6.21 26.18 20.01
C ASP A 82 -6.31 25.70 18.55
N ASN A 83 -7.17 24.72 18.25
CA ASN A 83 -7.42 24.17 16.90
C ASN A 83 -6.20 23.68 16.11
N THR A 84 -5.08 23.55 16.79
CA THR A 84 -3.76 23.43 16.17
C THR A 84 -3.10 22.11 16.50
N ASN A 85 -3.79 21.14 17.13
CA ASN A 85 -3.26 19.77 17.25
C ASN A 85 -4.27 18.62 17.03
N PHE A 86 -3.95 17.67 16.14
CA PHE A 86 -4.63 16.39 16.02
C PHE A 86 -3.63 15.26 15.82
N ALA A 87 -4.03 14.03 16.19
CA ALA A 87 -3.27 12.82 15.87
C ALA A 87 -4.23 11.65 15.59
N ILE A 88 -4.06 11.00 14.43
CA ILE A 88 -4.85 9.84 14.01
C ILE A 88 -3.90 8.73 13.57
N GLY A 89 -4.14 7.52 14.08
CA GLY A 89 -3.45 6.31 13.64
C GLY A 89 -4.11 5.70 12.39
N ALA A 90 -3.29 5.16 11.50
CA ALA A 90 -3.74 4.38 10.35
C ALA A 90 -2.90 3.10 10.25
N THR A 91 -3.54 1.98 9.95
CA THR A 91 -2.90 0.67 9.80
C THR A 91 -3.14 0.13 8.41
N SER A 92 -2.12 -0.41 7.77
CA SER A 92 -2.28 -1.08 6.48
C SER A 92 -2.91 -2.45 6.67
N LEU A 93 -4.00 -2.71 5.94
CA LEU A 93 -4.65 -4.03 5.87
C LEU A 93 -3.95 -5.00 4.92
N LYS A 94 -2.98 -4.51 4.12
CA LYS A 94 -2.27 -5.32 3.11
C LYS A 94 -0.82 -5.62 3.47
N ILE A 95 -0.20 -4.80 4.33
CA ILE A 95 1.19 -4.95 4.74
C ILE A 95 1.25 -5.04 6.26
N THR A 96 1.57 -6.23 6.77
CA THR A 96 1.70 -6.46 8.21
C THR A 96 2.76 -5.54 8.83
N GLY A 97 2.40 -4.89 9.93
CA GLY A 97 3.29 -3.99 10.68
C GLY A 97 3.47 -2.61 10.05
N CYS A 98 2.88 -2.33 8.89
CA CYS A 98 2.90 -0.99 8.31
C CYS A 98 1.79 -0.13 8.91
N THR A 99 2.19 0.82 9.75
CA THR A 99 1.32 1.81 10.38
C THR A 99 1.79 3.23 10.07
N ALA A 100 0.87 4.18 10.18
CA ALA A 100 1.14 5.59 10.04
C ALA A 100 0.43 6.38 11.14
N THR A 101 0.99 7.54 11.47
CA THR A 101 0.33 8.55 12.28
C THR A 101 0.26 9.82 11.47
N LEU A 102 -0.95 10.35 11.30
CA LEU A 102 -1.18 11.67 10.74
C LEU A 102 -1.39 12.67 11.85
N ASN A 103 -0.69 13.79 11.74
CA ASN A 103 -0.86 14.96 12.58
C ASN A 103 -0.72 16.23 11.73
N GLN A 104 -0.68 17.36 12.40
CA GLN A 104 -0.56 18.71 11.83
C GLN A 104 0.70 18.97 11.03
N SER A 105 1.75 18.19 11.26
CA SER A 105 3.02 18.29 10.56
C SER A 105 3.07 17.35 9.34
N GLY A 106 2.06 16.49 9.15
CA GLY A 106 1.98 15.54 8.06
C GLY A 106 1.79 14.09 8.53
N ALA A 107 2.13 13.15 7.64
CA ALA A 107 2.04 11.72 7.88
C ALA A 107 3.43 11.12 8.17
N THR A 108 3.58 10.48 9.32
CA THR A 108 4.76 9.71 9.70
C THR A 108 4.48 8.23 9.53
N PHE A 109 5.37 7.50 8.86
CA PHE A 109 5.24 6.06 8.60
C PHE A 109 6.32 5.29 9.34
N VAL A 110 6.01 4.10 9.84
CA VAL A 110 7.02 3.21 10.41
C VAL A 110 7.84 2.51 9.32
N ALA A 111 9.05 2.05 9.65
CA ALA A 111 9.98 1.45 8.70
C ALA A 111 9.41 0.24 7.90
N ALA A 112 8.43 -0.47 8.46
CA ALA A 112 7.76 -1.57 7.75
C ALA A 112 7.02 -1.11 6.47
N CYS A 113 6.72 0.19 6.36
CA CYS A 113 6.06 0.80 5.20
C CYS A 113 7.04 1.23 4.08
N ASP A 114 8.35 1.10 4.26
CA ASP A 114 9.35 1.56 3.29
C ASP A 114 9.52 0.66 2.07
#